data_AF-A0A971GEY5-F1
#
_entry.id   AF-A0A971GEY5-F1
#
_cell.length_a   1.000
_cell.length_b   1.000
_cell.length_c   1.000
_cell.angle_alpha   90.00
_cell.angle_beta   90.00
_cell.angle_gamma   90.00
#
_symmetry.space_group_name_H-M   'P 1'
#
loop_
_entity.id
_entity.type
_entity.pdbx_description
1 polymer ?
#
loop_
_entity_poly.entity_id
_entity_poly.type
_entity_poly.pdbx_seq_one_letter_code
_entity_poly.pdbx_strand_id
1 'polypeptide(L)'
;MWLVSWVPGGLCGITSCRFSGKGKVTQEVLPIWLERSWEFFWRGERPLVTYCYEHEIPEFSRRVLEVVEAIPFGEVLTYGQVAERAGNPKAARAVGSVMRYNPWALFIPCHRVIGSDGSLRGYGGPRGVSLKKRLLAYEKKVKAEISRR
;
A
#
# COMPACT_ATOMS: atom_id res chain seq x y z
N MET A 1 6.15 8.39 12.30
CA MET A 1 7.45 8.04 11.72
C MET A 1 7.33 6.67 11.06
N TRP A 2 7.89 6.47 9.88
CA TRP A 2 7.85 5.19 9.18
C TRP A 2 9.21 4.53 9.34
N LEU A 3 9.20 3.26 9.73
CA LEU A 3 10.41 2.46 9.71
C LEU A 3 10.50 1.80 8.34
N VAL A 4 11.57 2.06 7.63
CA VAL A 4 11.78 1.59 6.26
C VAL A 4 13.09 0.80 6.22
N SER A 5 13.07 -0.36 5.60
CA SER A 5 14.23 -1.25 5.41
C SER A 5 14.42 -1.60 3.94
N TRP A 6 15.67 -1.59 3.47
CA TRP A 6 16.04 -1.91 2.08
C TRP A 6 17.40 -2.59 2.03
N VAL A 7 17.67 -3.26 0.90
CA VAL A 7 18.96 -3.82 0.51
C VAL A 7 19.31 -3.32 -0.91
N PRO A 8 20.53 -3.50 -1.43
CA PRO A 8 20.85 -3.11 -2.81
C PRO A 8 19.90 -3.68 -3.87
N GLY A 9 19.24 -4.81 -3.60
CA GLY A 9 18.23 -5.44 -4.45
C GLY A 9 16.80 -4.91 -4.32
N GLY A 10 16.53 -3.93 -3.46
CA GLY A 10 15.22 -3.28 -3.36
C GLY A 10 14.72 -3.04 -1.93
N LEU A 11 13.47 -2.60 -1.84
CA LEU A 11 12.77 -2.35 -0.59
C LEU A 11 12.34 -3.67 0.07
N CYS A 12 12.67 -3.86 1.35
CA CYS A 12 12.31 -5.07 2.09
C CYS A 12 11.10 -4.88 2.99
N GLY A 13 10.88 -3.68 3.53
CA GLY A 13 9.70 -3.43 4.33
C GLY A 13 9.46 -1.98 4.75
N ILE A 14 8.20 -1.68 5.01
CA ILE A 14 7.71 -0.43 5.58
C ILE A 14 6.78 -0.80 6.74
N THR A 15 7.24 -0.53 7.97
CA THR A 15 6.44 -0.71 9.18
C THR A 15 5.92 0.64 9.67
N SER A 16 4.64 0.70 10.04
CA SER A 16 4.04 1.96 10.51
C SER A 16 4.37 2.25 11.97
N CYS A 17 5.06 3.36 12.24
CA CYS A 17 5.18 3.95 13.58
C CYS A 17 4.53 5.35 13.61
N ARG A 18 3.19 5.44 13.52
CA ARG A 18 2.36 6.68 13.50
C ARG A 18 2.40 7.51 12.20
N PHE A 19 1.22 7.76 11.61
CA PHE A 19 1.05 8.68 10.47
C PHE A 19 1.06 10.15 10.90
N SER A 20 1.82 10.97 10.18
CA SER A 20 2.00 12.42 10.42
C SER A 20 1.78 13.29 9.17
N GLY A 21 1.05 12.79 8.16
CA GLY A 21 0.66 13.59 6.98
C GLY A 21 1.68 13.71 5.84
N LYS A 22 2.99 13.63 6.13
CA LYS A 22 4.07 13.58 5.13
C LYS A 22 5.09 12.45 5.36
N GLY A 23 4.73 11.50 6.23
CA GLY A 23 5.54 10.35 6.59
C GLY A 23 7.03 10.62 6.80
N LYS A 24 7.42 11.15 7.95
CA LYS A 24 8.84 11.21 8.32
C LYS A 24 9.38 9.77 8.45
N VAL A 25 10.50 9.43 7.82
CA VAL A 25 11.18 8.14 7.98
C VAL A 25 12.12 8.19 9.20
N THR A 26 12.33 7.06 9.88
CA THR A 26 13.17 6.98 11.10
C THR A 26 14.68 6.96 10.81
N GLN A 27 15.09 6.67 9.58
CA GLN A 27 16.50 6.63 9.18
C GLN A 27 16.98 7.99 8.66
N GLU A 28 18.26 8.29 8.87
CA GLU A 28 18.86 9.60 8.55
C GLU A 28 19.07 9.83 7.05
N VAL A 29 19.33 8.78 6.26
CA VAL A 29 19.57 8.90 4.81
C VAL A 29 18.90 7.75 4.07
N LEU A 30 18.00 8.09 3.13
CA LEU A 30 17.40 7.14 2.20
C LEU A 30 18.19 7.12 0.88
N PRO A 31 18.26 5.98 0.17
CA PRO A 31 18.74 5.97 -1.20
C PRO A 31 17.85 6.84 -2.09
N ILE A 32 18.45 7.51 -3.08
CA ILE A 32 17.78 8.48 -3.96
C ILE A 32 16.52 7.89 -4.61
N TRP A 33 16.56 6.63 -5.06
CA TRP A 33 15.41 5.98 -5.70
C TRP A 33 14.21 5.83 -4.74
N LEU A 34 14.49 5.54 -3.46
CA LEU A 34 13.50 5.33 -2.43
C LEU A 34 12.94 6.66 -1.94
N GLU A 35 13.81 7.65 -1.76
CA GLU A 35 13.43 9.02 -1.43
C GLU A 35 12.49 9.60 -2.50
N ARG A 36 12.84 9.51 -3.78
CA ARG A 36 11.98 9.97 -4.88
C ARG A 36 10.64 9.25 -4.91
N SER A 37 10.64 7.93 -4.75
CA SER A 37 9.40 7.14 -4.70
C SER A 37 8.51 7.52 -3.52
N TRP A 38 9.13 7.82 -2.38
CA TRP A 38 8.44 8.34 -1.20
C TRP A 38 7.76 9.68 -1.52
N GLU A 39 8.48 10.60 -2.15
CA GLU A 39 7.93 11.89 -2.57
C GLU A 39 6.77 11.73 -3.57
N PHE A 40 6.93 10.87 -4.58
CA PHE A 40 5.89 10.59 -5.58
C PHE A 40 4.59 10.14 -4.92
N PHE A 41 4.65 9.22 -3.94
CA PHE A 41 3.48 8.80 -3.20
C PHE A 41 2.73 9.98 -2.56
N TRP A 42 3.44 10.88 -1.87
CA TRP A 42 2.82 12.04 -1.22
C TRP A 42 2.36 13.12 -2.22
N ARG A 43 2.82 13.07 -3.47
CA ARG A 43 2.33 13.96 -4.54
C ARG A 43 1.13 13.38 -5.29
N GLY A 44 0.72 12.15 -4.98
CA GLY A 44 -0.33 11.46 -5.72
C GLY A 44 0.14 10.85 -7.05
N GLU A 45 1.45 10.79 -7.26
CA GLU A 45 2.11 10.17 -8.41
C GLU A 45 2.39 8.69 -8.13
N ARG A 46 2.63 7.90 -9.19
CA ARG A 46 2.95 6.48 -9.05
C ARG A 46 4.40 6.32 -8.55
N PRO A 47 4.65 5.71 -7.38
CA PRO A 47 6.00 5.42 -6.89
C PRO A 47 6.71 4.40 -7.80
N LEU A 48 8.04 4.52 -7.93
CA LEU A 48 8.86 3.62 -8.74
C LEU A 48 9.78 2.80 -7.83
N VAL A 49 9.30 1.65 -7.39
CA VAL A 49 9.94 0.85 -6.35
C VAL A 49 10.29 -0.53 -6.87
N THR A 50 11.52 -0.96 -6.61
CA THR A 50 11.93 -2.36 -6.73
C THR A 50 11.70 -3.04 -5.38
N TYR A 51 10.98 -4.16 -5.36
CA TYR A 51 10.71 -4.91 -4.14
C TYR A 51 11.74 -6.04 -3.95
N CYS A 52 12.25 -6.16 -2.73
CA CYS A 52 13.11 -7.25 -2.29
C CYS A 52 12.20 -8.39 -1.80
N TYR A 53 12.21 -9.54 -2.46
CA TYR A 53 11.48 -10.73 -2.01
C TYR A 53 12.43 -11.63 -1.23
N GLU A 54 12.32 -11.64 0.11
CA GLU A 54 13.16 -12.51 0.95
C GLU A 54 12.86 -14.01 0.70
N HIS A 55 11.64 -14.32 0.26
CA HIS A 55 11.17 -15.68 -0.01
C HIS A 55 10.32 -15.73 -1.29
N GLU A 56 10.19 -16.94 -1.84
CA GLU A 56 9.31 -17.17 -2.98
C GLU A 56 7.85 -16.89 -2.58
N ILE A 57 7.22 -15.98 -3.32
CA ILE A 57 5.81 -15.65 -3.13
C ILE A 57 4.95 -16.60 -3.97
N PRO A 58 3.91 -17.23 -3.38
CA PRO A 58 2.95 -18.02 -4.14
C PRO A 58 2.36 -17.24 -5.31
N GLU A 59 2.18 -17.90 -6.44
CA GLU A 59 1.77 -17.26 -7.70
C GLU A 59 0.48 -16.40 -7.57
N PHE A 60 -0.52 -16.90 -6.85
CA PHE A 60 -1.75 -16.14 -6.57
C PHE A 60 -1.47 -14.90 -5.72
N SER A 61 -0.62 -15.01 -4.70
CA SER A 61 -0.24 -13.87 -3.86
C SER A 61 0.51 -12.82 -4.67
N ARG A 62 1.39 -13.23 -5.59
CA ARG A 62 2.09 -12.32 -6.51
C ARG A 62 1.09 -11.53 -7.37
N ARG A 63 0.15 -12.20 -8.02
CA ARG A 63 -0.92 -11.55 -8.80
C ARG A 63 -1.75 -10.58 -7.97
N VAL A 64 -2.09 -10.96 -6.73
CA VAL A 64 -2.82 -10.07 -5.81
C VAL A 64 -2.01 -8.80 -5.52
N LEU A 65 -0.70 -8.92 -5.25
CA LEU A 65 0.17 -7.77 -4.99
C LEU A 65 0.27 -6.86 -6.22
N GLU A 66 0.42 -7.42 -7.42
CA GLU A 66 0.44 -6.68 -8.69
C GLU A 66 -0.87 -5.91 -8.95
N VAL A 67 -2.02 -6.57 -8.73
CA VAL A 67 -3.35 -5.93 -8.84
C VAL A 67 -3.48 -4.78 -7.85
N VAL A 68 -3.00 -4.96 -6.62
CA VAL A 68 -3.10 -3.95 -5.57
C VAL A 68 -2.17 -2.78 -5.82
N GLU A 69 -0.94 -3.03 -6.27
CA GLU A 69 0.00 -1.99 -6.70
C GLU A 69 -0.57 -1.13 -7.83
N ALA A 70 -1.32 -1.75 -8.75
CA ALA A 70 -1.95 -1.05 -9.86
C ALA A 70 -3.18 -0.19 -9.49
N ILE A 71 -3.68 -0.27 -8.24
CA ILE A 71 -4.83 0.55 -7.82
C ILE A 71 -4.42 2.03 -7.83
N PRO A 72 -5.08 2.92 -8.61
CA PRO A 72 -4.69 4.32 -8.69
C PRO A 72 -4.80 5.05 -7.35
N PHE A 73 -4.06 6.15 -7.23
CA PHE A 73 -4.08 7.00 -6.05
C PHE A 73 -5.47 7.62 -5.83
N GLY A 74 -6.02 7.49 -4.62
CA GLY A 74 -7.35 7.96 -4.27
C GLY A 74 -8.50 7.04 -4.72
N GLU A 75 -8.20 5.92 -5.38
CA GLU A 75 -9.16 4.89 -5.76
C GLU A 75 -9.14 3.71 -4.77
N VAL A 76 -10.21 2.92 -4.80
CA VAL A 76 -10.35 1.72 -3.96
C VAL A 76 -10.89 0.55 -4.77
N LEU A 77 -10.53 -0.66 -4.35
CA LEU A 77 -11.16 -1.90 -4.82
C LEU A 77 -11.65 -2.71 -3.63
N THR A 78 -12.66 -3.53 -3.86
CA THR A 78 -13.10 -4.51 -2.86
C THR A 78 -12.20 -5.74 -2.87
N TYR A 79 -12.14 -6.48 -1.76
CA TYR A 79 -11.44 -7.78 -1.72
C TYR A 79 -11.90 -8.74 -2.83
N GLY A 80 -13.19 -8.72 -3.18
CA GLY A 80 -13.74 -9.51 -4.27
C GLY A 80 -13.23 -9.08 -5.65
N GLN A 81 -13.23 -7.77 -5.93
CA GLN A 81 -12.70 -7.22 -7.19
C GLN A 81 -11.21 -7.51 -7.36
N VAL A 82 -10.43 -7.44 -6.28
CA VAL A 82 -9.01 -7.81 -6.32
C VAL A 82 -8.85 -9.30 -6.62
N ALA A 83 -9.64 -10.16 -5.96
CA ALA A 83 -9.59 -11.60 -6.18
C ALA A 83 -9.96 -11.99 -7.63
N GLU A 84 -10.99 -11.35 -8.17
CA GLU A 84 -11.40 -11.49 -9.57
C GLU A 84 -10.28 -11.08 -10.54
N ARG A 85 -9.71 -9.90 -10.36
CA ARG A 85 -8.59 -9.41 -11.21
C ARG A 85 -7.32 -10.27 -11.06
N ALA A 86 -7.12 -10.91 -9.91
CA ALA A 86 -6.03 -11.84 -9.67
C ALA A 86 -6.30 -13.27 -10.20
N GLY A 87 -7.43 -13.47 -10.90
CA GLY A 87 -7.77 -14.73 -11.57
C GLY A 87 -8.52 -15.75 -10.72
N ASN A 88 -9.00 -15.37 -9.52
CA ASN A 88 -9.83 -16.24 -8.70
C ASN A 88 -10.94 -15.46 -7.96
N PRO A 89 -12.12 -15.28 -8.58
CA PRO A 89 -13.23 -14.52 -7.99
C PRO A 89 -13.71 -15.01 -6.62
N LYS A 90 -13.46 -16.29 -6.28
CA LYS A 90 -13.87 -16.89 -4.99
C LYS A 90 -12.84 -16.67 -3.87
N ALA A 91 -11.70 -16.04 -4.15
CA ALA A 91 -10.56 -15.96 -3.24
C ALA A 91 -10.48 -14.66 -2.40
N ALA A 92 -11.59 -13.95 -2.18
CA ALA A 92 -11.61 -12.70 -1.42
C ALA A 92 -10.98 -12.81 -0.01
N ARG A 93 -11.18 -13.95 0.69
CA ARG A 93 -10.53 -14.20 1.99
C ARG A 93 -9.01 -14.35 1.87
N ALA A 94 -8.53 -15.01 0.83
CA ALA A 94 -7.11 -15.19 0.57
C ALA A 94 -6.44 -13.84 0.26
N VAL A 95 -7.11 -12.95 -0.49
CA VAL A 95 -6.67 -11.56 -0.65
C VAL A 95 -6.50 -10.87 0.70
N GLY A 96 -7.45 -11.06 1.63
CA GLY A 96 -7.36 -10.55 3.00
C GLY A 96 -6.09 -11.01 3.72
N SER A 97 -5.71 -12.28 3.56
CA SER A 97 -4.43 -12.80 4.09
C SER A 97 -3.22 -12.13 3.45
N VAL A 98 -3.19 -12.00 2.12
CA VAL A 98 -2.08 -11.31 1.42
C VAL A 98 -1.94 -9.87 1.90
N MET A 99 -3.06 -9.15 2.06
CA MET A 99 -3.06 -7.77 2.57
C MET A 99 -2.58 -7.66 4.01
N ARG A 100 -2.85 -8.67 4.85
CA ARG A 100 -2.39 -8.71 6.24
C ARG A 100 -0.87 -8.82 6.34
N TYR A 101 -0.24 -9.55 5.44
CA TYR A 101 1.20 -9.83 5.44
C TYR A 101 2.01 -8.97 4.46
N ASN A 102 1.39 -7.96 3.84
CA ASN A 102 2.08 -7.04 2.94
C ASN A 102 3.16 -6.24 3.69
N PRO A 103 4.47 -6.47 3.43
CA PRO A 103 5.52 -5.74 4.10
C PRO A 103 5.75 -4.36 3.48
N TRP A 104 5.26 -4.08 2.26
CA TRP A 104 5.50 -2.84 1.52
C TRP A 104 4.31 -1.89 1.59
N ALA A 105 3.82 -1.61 2.80
CA ALA A 105 2.74 -0.65 2.99
C ALA A 105 3.03 0.69 2.27
N LEU A 106 1.99 1.38 1.80
CA LEU A 106 2.03 2.57 0.93
C LEU A 106 2.34 2.28 -0.54
N PHE A 107 3.44 1.58 -0.84
CA PHE A 107 3.85 1.30 -2.22
C PHE A 107 3.07 0.15 -2.84
N ILE A 108 2.81 -0.90 -2.06
CA ILE A 108 1.69 -1.81 -2.31
C ILE A 108 0.54 -1.34 -1.41
N PRO A 109 -0.44 -0.60 -1.95
CA PRO A 109 -1.39 0.19 -1.18
C PRO A 109 -2.54 -0.68 -0.63
N CYS A 110 -2.25 -1.57 0.32
CA CYS A 110 -3.27 -2.43 0.95
C CYS A 110 -4.37 -1.65 1.69
N HIS A 111 -4.14 -0.37 2.00
CA HIS A 111 -5.18 0.53 2.51
C HIS A 111 -6.26 0.87 1.47
N ARG A 112 -6.01 0.68 0.17
CA ARG A 112 -6.99 0.86 -0.92
C ARG A 112 -7.91 -0.33 -1.13
N VAL A 113 -7.68 -1.47 -0.47
CA VAL A 113 -8.54 -2.66 -0.57
C VAL A 113 -9.56 -2.68 0.56
N ILE A 114 -10.87 -2.67 0.27
CA ILE A 114 -11.94 -2.51 1.27
C ILE A 114 -12.99 -3.63 1.23
N GLY A 115 -13.87 -3.69 2.23
CA GLY A 115 -15.04 -4.58 2.22
C GLY A 115 -16.05 -4.17 1.14
N SER A 116 -16.84 -5.12 0.64
CA SER A 116 -17.91 -4.85 -0.33
C SER A 116 -19.03 -3.96 0.22
N ASP A 117 -19.19 -3.94 1.54
CA ASP A 117 -20.07 -3.05 2.32
C ASP A 117 -19.45 -1.66 2.57
N GLY A 118 -18.28 -1.37 2.00
CA GLY A 118 -17.53 -0.14 2.27
C GLY A 118 -16.76 -0.15 3.58
N SER A 119 -16.79 -1.26 4.35
CA SER A 119 -16.11 -1.34 5.64
C SER A 119 -14.59 -1.38 5.49
N LEU A 120 -13.91 -0.66 6.39
CA LEU A 120 -12.45 -0.70 6.49
C LEU A 120 -12.05 -1.85 7.43
N ARG A 121 -11.59 -2.95 6.85
CA ARG A 121 -11.09 -4.13 7.57
C ARG A 121 -9.58 -4.29 7.41
N GLY A 122 -8.98 -5.09 8.30
CA GLY A 122 -7.72 -5.80 8.05
C GLY A 122 -6.47 -4.96 7.80
N TYR A 123 -6.05 -4.17 8.79
CA TYR A 123 -4.74 -3.49 8.77
C TYR A 123 -4.10 -3.66 10.16
N GLY A 124 -3.55 -4.83 10.49
CA GLY A 124 -2.81 -5.05 11.75
C GLY A 124 -3.55 -4.77 13.09
N GLY A 125 -4.89 -4.77 13.11
CA GLY A 125 -5.72 -4.50 14.31
C GLY A 125 -6.37 -3.10 14.34
N PRO A 126 -6.98 -2.68 15.47
CA PRO A 126 -7.73 -1.42 15.58
C PRO A 126 -6.92 -0.17 15.22
N ARG A 127 -5.61 -0.19 15.52
CA ARG A 127 -4.67 0.90 15.21
C ARG A 127 -4.41 1.09 13.72
N GLY A 128 -4.60 0.06 12.89
CA GLY A 128 -4.40 0.23 11.46
C GLY A 128 -5.67 0.55 10.67
N VAL A 129 -6.86 0.30 11.22
CA VAL A 129 -8.10 0.82 10.62
C VAL A 129 -8.11 2.35 10.63
N SER A 130 -7.66 2.96 11.74
CA SER A 130 -7.53 4.42 11.82
C SER A 130 -6.46 4.96 10.86
N LEU A 131 -5.34 4.25 10.69
CA LEU A 131 -4.31 4.58 9.70
C LEU A 131 -4.85 4.51 8.27
N LYS A 132 -5.54 3.42 7.92
CA LYS A 132 -6.19 3.21 6.63
C LYS A 132 -7.17 4.34 6.30
N LYS A 133 -8.02 4.72 7.27
CA LYS A 133 -8.94 5.85 7.13
C LYS A 133 -8.21 7.18 6.86
N ARG A 134 -7.11 7.45 7.58
CA ARG A 134 -6.30 8.67 7.41
C ARG A 134 -5.60 8.71 6.05
N LEU A 135 -5.06 7.58 5.59
CA LEU A 135 -4.45 7.47 4.27
C LEU A 135 -5.49 7.73 3.17
N LEU A 136 -6.63 7.05 3.20
CA LEU A 136 -7.70 7.27 2.21
C LEU A 136 -8.20 8.72 2.20
N ALA A 137 -8.37 9.35 3.37
CA ALA A 137 -8.76 10.76 3.46
C ALA A 137 -7.69 11.70 2.87
N TYR A 138 -6.42 11.41 3.11
CA TYR A 138 -5.31 12.14 2.53
C TYR A 138 -5.28 12.01 1.01
N GLU A 139 -5.41 10.79 0.49
CA GLU A 139 -5.38 10.56 -0.96
C GLU A 139 -6.53 11.27 -1.66
N LYS A 140 -7.75 11.22 -1.09
CA LYS A 140 -8.91 11.95 -1.61
C LYS A 140 -8.66 13.47 -1.64
N LYS A 141 -8.06 14.02 -0.58
CA LYS A 141 -7.74 15.45 -0.50
C LYS A 141 -6.75 15.85 -1.61
N VAL A 142 -5.63 15.14 -1.70
CA VAL A 142 -4.59 15.43 -2.71
C VAL A 142 -5.13 15.26 -4.13
N LYS A 143 -5.91 14.20 -4.40
CA LYS A 143 -6.55 14.00 -5.70
C LYS A 143 -7.48 15.16 -6.07
N ALA A 144 -8.26 15.66 -5.10
CA ALA A 144 -9.13 16.81 -5.32
C ALA A 144 -8.35 18.12 -5.54
N GLU A 145 -7.16 18.27 -4.96
CA GLU A 145 -6.26 19.41 -5.21
C GLU A 145 -5.63 19.34 -6.61
N ILE A 146 -5.20 18.14 -7.04
CA ILE A 146 -4.65 17.91 -8.39
C ILE A 146 -5.71 18.17 -9.45
N SER A 147 -6.95 17.71 -9.26
CA SER A 147 -8.03 17.85 -10.26
C SER A 147 -8.54 19.28 -10.42
N ARG A 148 -8.14 20.21 -9.54
CA ARG A 148 -8.52 21.64 -9.59
C ARG A 148 -7.46 22.52 -10.25
N ARG A 149 -6.29 21.96 -10.57
CA ARG A 149 -5.18 22.64 -11.24
C ARG A 149 -5.25 22.36 -12.74
#